data_AF-A0A239AU15-F1
#
_entry.id   AF-A0A239AU15-F1
#
_cell.length_a   1.000
_cell.length_b   1.000
_cell.length_c   1.000
_cell.angle_alpha   90.00
_cell.angle_beta   90.00
_cell.angle_gamma   90.00
#
_symmetry.space_group_name_H-M   'P 1'
#
loop_
_entity.id
_entity.type
_entity.pdbx_description
1 polymer ?
#
loop_
_entity_poly.entity_id
_entity_poly.type
_entity_poly.pdbx_seq_one_letter_code
_entity_poly.pdbx_strand_id
1 'polypeptide(L)'
;MALNIKSPEAERDVRRLAELTGESLTEAMHKAVRERLERLSAEELALKRARWAKAEEIIRRIQANPVQDARSPDQIIGYNQQGTFD
;
A
#
# COMPACT_ATOMS: atom_id res chain seq x y z
N MET A 1 -26.61 -15.24 4.19
CA MET A 1 -25.82 -15.92 5.25
C MET A 1 -25.67 -14.97 6.43
N ALA A 2 -25.66 -15.48 7.67
CA ALA A 2 -25.61 -14.64 8.88
C ALA A 2 -24.18 -14.58 9.45
N LEU A 3 -23.69 -13.37 9.69
CA LEU A 3 -22.47 -13.11 10.45
C LEU A 3 -22.83 -13.18 11.95
N ASN A 4 -22.24 -14.11 12.71
CA ASN A 4 -22.48 -14.20 14.16
C ASN A 4 -21.42 -13.41 14.92
N ILE A 5 -21.80 -12.27 15.50
CA ILE A 5 -20.93 -11.45 16.33
C ILE A 5 -21.20 -11.77 17.80
N LYS A 6 -20.22 -12.34 18.50
CA LYS A 6 -20.33 -12.75 19.92
C LYS A 6 -19.92 -11.65 20.92
N SER A 7 -19.67 -10.43 20.46
CA SER A 7 -19.34 -9.28 21.33
C SER A 7 -20.61 -8.46 21.61
N PRO A 8 -21.05 -8.37 22.88
CA PRO A 8 -22.16 -7.53 23.27
C PRO A 8 -21.89 -6.04 23.02
N GLU A 9 -20.62 -5.60 23.07
CA GLU A 9 -20.24 -4.22 22.75
C GLU A 9 -20.47 -3.91 21.27
N ALA A 10 -20.01 -4.78 20.38
CA ALA A 10 -20.18 -4.61 18.94
C ALA A 10 -21.67 -4.56 18.54
N GLU A 11 -22.52 -5.38 19.16
CA GLU A 11 -23.96 -5.30 18.93
C GLU A 11 -24.55 -3.95 19.38
N ARG A 12 -24.14 -3.44 20.55
CA ARG A 12 -24.58 -2.13 21.06
C ARG A 12 -24.16 -1.01 20.13
N ASP A 13 -22.92 -1.03 19.63
CA ASP A 13 -22.40 -0.02 18.72
C ASP A 13 -23.16 -0.02 17.39
N VAL A 14 -23.40 -1.20 16.81
CA VAL A 14 -24.19 -1.34 15.56
C VAL A 14 -25.62 -0.87 15.77
N ARG A 15 -26.24 -1.22 16.90
CA ARG A 15 -27.59 -0.77 17.23
C ARG A 15 -27.66 0.74 17.40
N ARG A 16 -26.68 1.33 18.09
CA ARG A 16 -26.60 2.77 18.25
C ARG A 16 -26.40 3.48 16.91
N LEU A 17 -25.56 2.93 16.04
CA LEU A 17 -25.34 3.46 14.70
C LEU A 17 -26.63 3.41 13.86
N ALA A 18 -27.35 2.29 13.89
CA ALA A 18 -28.63 2.13 13.21
C ALA A 18 -29.68 3.15 13.70
N GLU A 19 -29.79 3.34 15.02
CA GLU A 19 -30.68 4.35 15.61
C GLU A 19 -30.35 5.77 15.16
N LEU A 20 -29.06 6.13 15.13
CA LEU A 20 -28.60 7.46 14.75
C LEU A 20 -28.77 7.76 13.25
N THR A 21 -28.68 6.73 12.41
CA THR A 21 -28.74 6.84 10.94
C THR A 21 -30.13 6.55 10.38
N GLY A 22 -31.02 5.94 11.17
CA GLY A 22 -32.32 5.47 10.70
C GLY A 22 -32.24 4.22 9.81
N GLU A 23 -31.10 3.53 9.80
CA GLU A 23 -30.84 2.37 8.95
C GLU A 23 -31.18 1.06 9.66
N SER A 24 -31.30 -0.03 8.92
CA SER A 24 -31.34 -1.36 9.53
C SER A 24 -29.97 -1.72 10.14
N LEU A 25 -29.93 -2.62 11.14
CA LEU A 25 -28.68 -3.11 11.73
C LEU A 25 -27.71 -3.63 10.67
N THR A 26 -28.24 -4.33 9.67
CA THR A 26 -27.45 -4.89 8.57
C THR A 26 -26.85 -3.80 7.69
N GLU A 27 -27.64 -2.77 7.33
CA GLU A 27 -27.15 -1.66 6.51
C GLU A 27 -26.13 -0.82 7.25
N ALA A 28 -26.41 -0.45 8.49
CA ALA A 28 -25.51 0.32 9.34
C ALA A 28 -24.16 -0.38 9.49
N MET A 29 -24.17 -1.69 9.77
CA MET A 29 -22.95 -2.49 9.87
C MET A 29 -22.23 -2.62 8.52
N HIS A 30 -22.96 -2.88 7.44
CA HIS A 30 -22.36 -3.01 6.10
C HIS A 30 -21.68 -1.71 5.67
N LYS A 31 -22.33 -0.56 5.84
CA LYS A 31 -21.77 0.75 5.52
C LYS A 31 -20.57 1.08 6.39
N ALA A 32 -20.64 0.89 7.71
CA ALA A 32 -19.52 1.14 8.61
C ALA A 32 -18.27 0.32 8.24
N VAL A 33 -18.46 -0.97 7.93
CA VAL A 33 -17.37 -1.84 7.48
C VAL A 33 -16.80 -1.35 6.14
N ARG A 34 -17.68 -1.07 5.17
CA ARG A 34 -17.27 -0.59 3.84
C ARG A 34 -16.47 0.71 3.93
N GLU A 35 -16.97 1.70 4.65
CA GLU A 35 -16.31 2.99 4.85
C GLU A 35 -14.96 2.84 5.54
N ARG A 36 -14.82 1.91 6.50
CA ARG A 36 -13.53 1.65 7.13
C ARG A 36 -12.54 1.03 6.15
N LEU A 37 -12.97 0.07 5.33
CA LEU A 37 -12.15 -0.56 4.30
C LEU A 37 -11.74 0.44 3.21
N GLU A 38 -12.66 1.28 2.76
CA GLU A 38 -12.38 2.34 1.79
C GLU A 38 -11.34 3.33 2.32
N ARG A 39 -11.47 3.76 3.58
CA ARG A 39 -10.51 4.65 4.22
C ARG A 39 -9.12 4.04 4.33
N LEU A 40 -9.03 2.79 4.80
CA LEU A 40 -7.76 2.07 4.92
C LEU A 40 -7.10 1.85 3.55
N SER A 41 -7.87 1.46 2.53
CA SER A 41 -7.33 1.27 1.18
C SER A 41 -6.87 2.59 0.54
N ALA A 42 -7.56 3.71 0.80
CA ALA A 42 -7.12 5.03 0.37
C ALA A 42 -5.81 5.47 1.05
N GLU A 43 -5.67 5.23 2.35
CA GLU A 43 -4.45 5.49 3.13
C GLU A 43 -3.26 4.68 2.59
N GLU A 44 -3.45 3.37 2.35
CA GLU A 44 -2.42 2.50 1.76
C GLU A 44 -2.00 2.98 0.36
N LEU A 45 -2.97 3.36 -0.48
CA LEU A 45 -2.69 3.86 -1.83
C LEU A 45 -1.95 5.20 -1.79
N ALA A 46 -2.29 6.09 -0.85
CA ALA A 46 -1.58 7.34 -0.65
C ALA A 46 -0.12 7.11 -0.22
N LEU A 47 0.11 6.19 0.73
CA LEU A 47 1.45 5.82 1.17
C LEU A 47 2.27 5.20 0.03
N LYS A 48 1.67 4.32 -0.77
CA LYS A 48 2.32 3.73 -1.96
C LYS A 48 2.71 4.80 -2.97
N ARG A 49 1.81 5.75 -3.25
CA ARG A 49 2.08 6.90 -4.14
C ARG A 49 3.23 7.75 -3.63
N ALA A 50 3.24 8.09 -2.34
CA ALA A 50 4.33 8.86 -1.73
C ALA A 50 5.68 8.13 -1.83
N ARG A 51 5.71 6.81 -1.62
CA ARG A 51 6.92 5.99 -1.80
C ARG A 51 7.42 6.02 -3.24
N TRP A 52 6.53 5.89 -4.22
CA TRP A 52 6.89 5.95 -5.64
C TRP A 52 7.39 7.32 -6.08
N ALA A 53 6.74 8.40 -5.64
CA ALA A 53 7.23 9.75 -5.89
C ALA A 53 8.67 9.95 -5.38
N LYS A 54 9.00 9.39 -4.20
CA LYS A 54 10.36 9.42 -3.66
C LYS A 54 11.35 8.59 -4.48
N ALA A 55 10.95 7.43 -4.97
CA ALA A 55 11.78 6.60 -5.85
C ALA A 55 12.05 7.30 -7.19
N GLU A 56 11.03 7.90 -7.80
CA GLU A 56 11.16 8.67 -9.04
C GLU A 56 12.09 9.87 -8.88
N GLU A 57 12.03 10.57 -7.74
CA GLU A 57 12.96 11.66 -7.42
C GLU A 57 14.42 11.19 -7.39
N ILE A 58 14.68 10.04 -6.74
CA ILE A 58 16.01 9.44 -6.68
C ILE A 58 16.48 9.06 -8.08
N ILE A 59 15.62 8.41 -8.88
CA ILE A 59 15.94 8.02 -10.26
C ILE A 59 16.28 9.24 -11.09
N ARG A 60 15.47 10.30 -11.03
CA ARG A 60 15.70 11.55 -11.78
C ARG A 60 17.05 12.17 -11.43
N ARG A 61 17.38 12.21 -10.13
CA ARG A 61 18.68 12.73 -9.67
C ARG A 61 19.85 11.90 -10.20
N ILE A 62 19.72 10.56 -10.19
CA ILE A 62 20.76 9.67 -10.72
C ILE A 62 20.92 9.85 -12.23
N GLN A 63 19.83 9.97 -12.97
CA GLN A 63 19.86 10.17 -14.43
C GLN A 63 20.49 11.50 -14.85
N ALA A 64 20.44 12.52 -14.00
CA ALA A 64 21.08 13.80 -14.25
C ALA A 64 22.60 13.77 -14.04
N ASN A 65 23.16 12.72 -13.43
CA ASN A 65 24.59 12.63 -13.18
C ASN A 65 25.36 12.32 -14.47
N PRO A 66 26.55 12.92 -14.66
CA PRO A 66 27.42 12.57 -15.77
C PRO A 66 27.92 11.13 -15.61
N VAL A 67 28.09 10.44 -16.74
CA VAL A 67 28.74 9.12 -16.78
C VAL A 67 30.22 9.31 -16.41
N GLN A 68 30.63 8.77 -15.26
CA GLN A 68 32.01 8.86 -14.77
C GLN A 68 32.91 7.76 -15.34
N ASP A 69 32.33 6.61 -15.68
CA ASP A 69 33.01 5.46 -16.24
C ASP A 69 32.12 4.85 -17.32
N ALA A 70 32.63 4.81 -18.55
CA ALA A 70 31.90 4.31 -19.72
C ALA A 70 32.15 2.82 -19.99
N ARG A 71 32.95 2.14 -19.15
CA ARG A 71 33.12 0.69 -19.23
C ARG A 71 31.77 -0.01 -19.08
N SER A 72 31.59 -1.11 -19.79
CA SER A 72 30.40 -1.95 -19.62
C SER A 72 30.37 -2.56 -18.21
N PRO A 73 29.21 -3.01 -17.71
CA PRO A 73 29.14 -3.74 -16.45
C PRO A 73 30.13 -4.91 -16.37
N ASP A 74 30.29 -5.67 -17.45
CA ASP A 74 31.25 -6.79 -17.50
C ASP A 74 32.71 -6.31 -17.38
N GLN A 75 33.06 -5.19 -18.02
CA GLN A 75 34.39 -4.59 -17.91
C GLN A 75 34.65 -3.94 -16.54
N ILE A 76 33.59 -3.50 -15.85
CA ILE A 76 33.68 -2.96 -14.48
C ILE A 76 33.86 -4.08 -13.47
N ILE A 77 33.08 -5.16 -13.62
CA ILE A 77 33.11 -6.32 -12.73
C ILE A 77 34.38 -7.16 -12.97
N GLY A 78 34.84 -7.24 -14.22
CA GLY A 78 36.11 -7.88 -14.59
C GLY A 78 36.05 -9.40 -14.69
N TYR A 79 34.87 -10.02 -14.70
CA TYR A 79 34.73 -11.45 -14.94
C TYR A 79 34.88 -11.77 -16.43
N ASN A 80 35.68 -12.79 -16.74
CA ASN A 80 35.65 -13.41 -18.05
C ASN A 80 34.35 -14.24 -18.23
N GLN A 81 34.15 -14.82 -19.42
CA GLN A 81 32.96 -15.62 -19.72
C GLN A 81 32.80 -16.88 -18.83
N GLN A 82 33.84 -17.28 -18.10
CA GLN A 82 33.81 -18.39 -17.14
C GLN A 82 33.55 -17.94 -15.69
N GLY A 83 33.43 -16.63 -15.43
CA GLY A 83 33.22 -16.09 -14.08
C GLY A 83 34.51 -16.03 -13.24
N THR A 84 35.68 -16.09 -13.87
CA THR A 84 36.98 -15.96 -13.19
C THR A 84 37.63 -14.61 -13.49
N PHE A 85 38.59 -14.23 -12.65
CA PHE A 85 39.52 -13.12 -12.92
C PHE A 85 40.76 -13.73 -13.59
N ASP A 86 41.09 -13.29 -14.81
CA ASP A 86 42.40 -13.56 -15.43
C ASP A 86 43.39 -12.44 -15.07
#